data_AF-A0A7V9N843-F1
#
_entry.id   AF-A0A7V9N843-F1
#
_cell.length_a   1.000
_cell.length_b   1.000
_cell.length_c   1.000
_cell.angle_alpha   90.00
_cell.angle_beta   90.00
_cell.angle_gamma   90.00
#
_symmetry.space_group_name_H-M   'P 1'
#
loop_
_entity.id
_entity.type
_entity.pdbx_description
1 polymer ?
#
loop_
_entity_poly.entity_id
_entity_poly.type
_entity_poly.pdbx_seq_one_letter_code
_entity_poly.pdbx_strand_id
1 'polypeptide(L)'
;MDDLDTFSEALERARVIADPRKFREYVLVPGHSTGKDRIFLGTLGFRPASAADAWELARLYEAQARERIASEDVQFARPTPFGVLCTIVVTVRGVSLRTAWLLSEDELRLITPFTGFASSTLKG
;
A
#
# COMPACT_ATOMS: atom_id res chain seq x y z
N MET A 1 -15.13 22.75 -10.99
CA MET A 1 -14.74 21.34 -11.00
C MET A 1 -13.61 21.27 -10.01
N ASP A 2 -13.88 20.73 -8.83
CA ASP A 2 -12.89 20.74 -7.75
C ASP A 2 -11.74 19.78 -8.11
N ASP A 3 -10.53 20.11 -7.68
CA ASP A 3 -9.34 19.29 -7.91
C ASP A 3 -9.56 17.84 -7.44
N LEU A 4 -10.39 17.64 -6.41
CA LEU A 4 -10.75 16.33 -5.86
C LEU A 4 -11.60 15.47 -6.81
N ASP A 5 -12.54 16.06 -7.53
CA ASP A 5 -13.36 15.33 -8.51
C ASP A 5 -12.48 14.81 -9.65
N THR A 6 -11.56 15.67 -10.11
CA THR A 6 -10.61 15.33 -11.18
C THR A 6 -9.69 14.17 -10.78
N PHE A 7 -9.20 14.15 -9.53
CA PHE A 7 -8.36 13.04 -9.05
C PHE A 7 -9.15 11.75 -8.84
N SER A 8 -10.41 11.84 -8.42
CA SER A 8 -11.27 10.67 -8.23
C SER A 8 -11.55 9.99 -9.57
N GLU A 9 -11.91 10.74 -10.61
CA GLU A 9 -12.10 10.20 -11.97
C GLU A 9 -10.81 9.58 -12.54
N ALA A 10 -9.66 10.22 -12.32
CA ALA A 10 -8.37 9.67 -12.74
C ALA A 10 -8.04 8.37 -12.00
N LEU A 11 -8.32 8.32 -10.70
CA LEU A 11 -8.08 7.16 -9.84
C LEU A 11 -8.90 5.94 -10.26
N GLU A 12 -10.17 6.12 -10.61
CA GLU A 12 -11.06 5.04 -11.07
C GLU A 12 -10.55 4.36 -12.35
N ARG A 13 -9.89 5.13 -13.22
CA ARG A 13 -9.34 4.64 -14.49
C ARG A 13 -7.91 4.12 -14.36
N ALA A 14 -7.26 4.39 -13.23
CA ALA A 14 -5.85 4.12 -13.07
C ALA A 14 -5.54 2.63 -13.00
N ARG A 15 -4.47 2.23 -13.69
CA ARG A 15 -3.86 0.92 -13.50
C ARG A 15 -3.19 0.87 -12.13
N VAL A 16 -3.76 0.04 -11.24
CA VAL A 16 -3.20 -0.23 -9.91
C VAL A 16 -2.01 -1.18 -10.00
N ILE A 17 -0.86 -0.75 -9.47
CA ILE A 17 0.43 -1.48 -9.57
C ILE A 17 1.11 -1.53 -8.19
N ALA A 18 1.31 -2.74 -7.68
CA ALA A 18 2.19 -3.00 -6.53
C ALA A 18 3.38 -3.85 -6.97
N ASP A 19 4.57 -3.25 -7.10
CA ASP A 19 5.77 -3.97 -7.51
C ASP A 19 6.24 -4.95 -6.40
N PRO A 20 6.34 -6.27 -6.65
CA PRO A 20 6.85 -7.26 -5.69
C PRO A 20 8.21 -6.88 -5.06
N ARG A 21 9.06 -6.15 -5.79
CA ARG A 21 10.35 -5.67 -5.26
C ARG A 21 10.18 -4.77 -4.04
N LYS A 22 9.10 -3.98 -3.97
CA LYS A 22 8.74 -3.18 -2.78
C LYS A 22 8.52 -4.03 -1.54
N PHE A 23 8.21 -5.31 -1.68
CA PHE A 23 8.08 -6.21 -0.54
C PHE A 23 9.38 -6.93 -0.27
N ARG A 24 9.94 -7.59 -1.28
CA ARG A 24 11.14 -8.41 -1.17
C ARG A 24 12.36 -7.62 -0.68
N GLU A 25 12.53 -6.40 -1.17
CA GLU A 25 13.72 -5.57 -0.96
C GLU A 25 13.52 -4.49 0.11
N TYR A 26 12.35 -4.47 0.76
CA TYR A 26 12.03 -3.47 1.79
C TYR A 26 11.42 -4.10 3.05
N VAL A 27 10.17 -4.55 2.98
CA VAL A 27 9.47 -5.05 4.20
C VAL A 27 9.82 -6.49 4.57
N LEU A 28 10.28 -7.30 3.62
CA LEU A 28 10.73 -8.68 3.85
C LEU A 28 12.25 -8.80 4.06
N VAL A 29 12.94 -7.68 4.26
CA VAL A 29 14.39 -7.66 4.51
C VAL A 29 14.64 -7.77 6.01
N PRO A 30 15.37 -8.80 6.48
CA PRO A 30 15.74 -8.92 7.89
C PRO A 30 16.58 -7.74 8.37
N GLY A 31 16.35 -7.28 9.60
CA GLY A 31 17.15 -6.22 10.20
C GLY A 31 16.95 -4.85 9.54
N HIS A 32 15.84 -4.64 8.82
CA HIS A 32 15.53 -3.36 8.21
C HIS A 32 15.57 -2.24 9.28
N SER A 33 16.35 -1.18 9.04
CA SER A 33 16.69 -0.16 10.05
C SER A 33 15.50 0.53 10.71
N THR A 34 14.34 0.53 10.05
CA THR A 34 13.08 1.09 10.57
C THR A 34 12.20 0.07 11.31
N GLY A 35 12.69 -1.14 11.60
CA GLY A 35 11.98 -2.19 12.37
C GLY A 35 10.77 -2.82 11.67
N LYS A 36 10.59 -2.62 10.36
CA LYS A 36 9.45 -3.13 9.58
C LYS A 36 9.49 -4.65 9.43
N ASP A 37 10.67 -5.23 9.49
CA ASP A 37 10.91 -6.67 9.51
C ASP A 37 10.18 -7.35 10.68
N ARG A 38 10.11 -6.71 11.85
CA ARG A 38 9.35 -7.23 13.01
C ARG A 38 7.86 -7.36 12.71
N ILE A 39 7.32 -6.49 11.86
CA ILE A 39 5.91 -6.53 11.47
C ILE A 39 5.71 -7.65 10.45
N PHE A 40 6.39 -7.61 9.30
CA PHE A 40 6.10 -8.54 8.22
C PHE A 40 6.67 -9.94 8.46
N LEU A 41 7.89 -10.05 8.99
CA LEU A 41 8.51 -11.35 9.29
C LEU A 41 8.04 -11.86 10.66
N GLY A 42 8.09 -11.02 11.69
CA GLY A 42 7.80 -11.43 13.07
C GLY A 42 6.32 -11.59 13.38
N THR A 43 5.50 -10.58 13.05
CA THR A 43 4.07 -10.55 13.44
C THR A 43 3.19 -11.20 12.39
N LEU A 44 3.39 -10.84 11.13
CA LEU A 44 2.59 -11.37 10.04
C LEU A 44 3.07 -12.75 9.62
N GLY A 45 4.33 -13.14 9.87
CA GLY A 45 4.82 -14.50 9.61
C GLY A 45 5.18 -14.77 8.14
N PHE A 46 5.66 -13.76 7.42
CA PHE A 46 6.23 -13.94 6.08
C PHE A 46 7.69 -14.40 6.14
N ARG A 47 8.16 -14.98 5.05
CA ARG A 47 9.52 -15.48 4.90
C ARG A 47 10.48 -14.36 4.47
N PRO A 48 11.68 -14.28 5.06
CA PRO A 48 12.73 -13.35 4.64
C PRO A 48 13.01 -13.41 3.14
N ALA A 49 13.01 -12.26 2.47
CA ALA A 49 13.33 -12.08 1.06
C ALA A 49 12.63 -13.06 0.08
N SER A 50 11.48 -13.63 0.48
CA SER A 50 10.74 -14.61 -0.32
C SER A 50 10.07 -13.94 -1.52
N ALA A 51 10.44 -14.40 -2.72
CA ALA A 51 9.81 -13.93 -3.95
C ALA A 51 8.32 -14.33 -4.01
N ALA A 52 7.97 -15.51 -3.51
CA ALA A 52 6.58 -15.98 -3.51
C ALA A 52 5.71 -15.08 -2.61
N ASP A 53 6.17 -14.78 -1.39
CA ASP A 53 5.45 -13.93 -0.43
C ASP A 53 5.36 -12.49 -0.94
N ALA A 54 6.40 -12.00 -1.63
CA ALA A 54 6.39 -10.69 -2.26
C ALA A 54 5.33 -10.57 -3.37
N TRP A 55 5.19 -11.62 -4.19
CA TRP A 55 4.13 -11.68 -5.22
C TRP A 55 2.74 -11.81 -4.61
N GLU A 56 2.59 -12.60 -3.54
CA GLU A 56 1.34 -12.72 -2.79
C GLU A 56 0.91 -11.36 -2.24
N LEU A 57 1.82 -10.65 -1.58
CA LEU A 57 1.58 -9.31 -1.03
C LEU A 57 1.23 -8.30 -2.12
N ALA A 58 1.96 -8.29 -3.24
CA ALA A 58 1.66 -7.41 -4.36
C ALA A 58 0.21 -7.61 -4.86
N ARG A 59 -0.19 -8.86 -5.12
CA ARG A 59 -1.56 -9.17 -5.58
C ARG A 59 -2.62 -8.79 -4.55
N LEU A 60 -2.36 -9.05 -3.27
CA LEU A 60 -3.26 -8.68 -2.17
C LEU A 60 -3.46 -7.16 -2.11
N TYR A 61 -2.38 -6.41 -2.18
CA TYR A 61 -2.40 -4.95 -2.12
C TYR A 61 -3.15 -4.36 -3.32
N GLU A 62 -2.89 -4.87 -4.53
CA GLU A 62 -3.60 -4.41 -5.72
C GLU A 62 -5.10 -4.74 -5.67
N ALA A 63 -5.48 -5.94 -5.22
CA ALA A 63 -6.88 -6.34 -5.11
C ALA A 63 -7.62 -5.42 -4.13
N GLN A 64 -7.09 -5.23 -2.92
CA GLN A 64 -7.72 -4.36 -1.92
C GLN A 64 -7.69 -2.89 -2.34
N ALA A 65 -6.65 -2.41 -3.02
CA ALA A 65 -6.63 -1.05 -3.53
C ALA A 65 -7.75 -0.81 -4.55
N ARG A 66 -8.01 -1.75 -5.47
CA ARG A 66 -9.15 -1.66 -6.40
C ARG A 66 -10.49 -1.62 -5.67
N GLU A 67 -10.66 -2.47 -4.65
CA GLU A 67 -11.88 -2.48 -3.82
C GLU A 67 -12.09 -1.13 -3.11
N ARG A 68 -11.02 -0.56 -2.55
CA ARG A 68 -11.06 0.73 -1.83
C ARG A 68 -11.37 1.90 -2.76
N ILE A 69 -10.81 1.90 -3.96
CA ILE A 69 -11.11 2.89 -5.00
C ILE A 69 -12.60 2.82 -5.37
N ALA A 70 -13.12 1.61 -5.64
CA ALA A 70 -14.53 1.41 -6.00
C ALA A 70 -15.52 1.79 -4.87
N SER A 71 -15.06 1.79 -3.62
CA SER A 71 -15.85 2.23 -2.46
C SER A 71 -15.60 3.68 -2.04
N GLU A 72 -14.82 4.44 -2.82
CA GLU A 72 -14.40 5.82 -2.48
C GLU A 72 -13.68 5.92 -1.11
N ASP A 73 -13.07 4.82 -0.63
CA ASP A 73 -12.35 4.73 0.64
C ASP A 73 -10.84 4.97 0.42
N VAL A 74 -10.53 6.15 -0.09
CA VAL A 74 -9.16 6.58 -0.40
C VAL A 74 -8.93 7.98 0.15
N GLN A 75 -7.83 8.16 0.87
CA GLN A 75 -7.46 9.46 1.44
C GLN A 75 -6.44 10.15 0.55
N PHE A 76 -6.84 11.21 -0.14
CA PHE A 76 -5.92 12.04 -0.90
C PHE A 76 -5.10 12.95 0.02
N ALA A 77 -3.80 13.04 -0.26
CA ALA A 77 -2.90 14.02 0.32
C ALA A 77 -2.60 15.13 -0.71
N ARG A 78 -1.70 16.04 -0.36
CA ARG A 78 -1.35 17.18 -1.21
C ARG A 78 -0.77 16.72 -2.57
N PRO A 79 -1.16 17.35 -3.69
CA PRO A 79 -0.49 17.16 -4.97
C PRO A 79 1.02 17.45 -4.88
N THR A 80 1.79 16.70 -5.66
CA THR A 80 3.24 16.84 -5.80
C THR A 80 3.60 17.07 -7.27
N PRO A 81 4.83 17.48 -7.61
CA PRO A 81 5.28 17.55 -9.00
C PRO A 81 5.24 16.21 -9.75
N PHE A 82 5.09 15.09 -9.03
CA PHE A 82 5.09 13.73 -9.59
C PHE A 82 3.70 13.09 -9.60
N GLY A 83 2.65 13.83 -9.26
CA GLY A 83 1.28 13.31 -9.11
C GLY A 83 0.72 13.49 -7.70
N VAL A 84 -0.37 12.79 -7.40
CA VAL A 84 -1.10 12.92 -6.13
C VAL A 84 -0.84 11.73 -5.23
N LEU A 85 -0.44 12.01 -3.98
CA LEU A 85 -0.26 10.98 -2.99
C LEU A 85 -1.61 10.55 -2.41
N CYS A 86 -1.81 9.25 -2.30
CA CYS A 86 -3.02 8.64 -1.75
C CYS A 86 -2.64 7.68 -0.62
N THR A 87 -3.43 7.65 0.45
CA THR A 87 -3.35 6.63 1.48
C THR A 87 -4.48 5.64 1.31
N ILE A 88 -4.13 4.35 1.26
CA ILE A 88 -5.07 3.24 1.19
C ILE A 88 -4.79 2.32 2.36
N VAL A 89 -5.85 1.85 3.03
CA VAL A 89 -5.75 0.85 4.08
C VAL A 89 -5.83 -0.54 3.48
N VAL A 90 -4.81 -1.36 3.74
CA VAL A 90 -4.74 -2.77 3.32
C VAL A 90 -4.67 -3.66 4.56
N THR A 91 -5.51 -4.68 4.61
CA THR A 91 -5.50 -5.69 5.68
C THR A 91 -4.67 -6.89 5.26
N VAL A 92 -3.64 -7.21 6.04
CA VAL A 92 -2.76 -8.36 5.81
C VAL A 92 -2.83 -9.26 7.04
N ARG A 93 -3.29 -10.51 6.85
CA ARG A 93 -3.42 -11.50 7.94
C ARG A 93 -4.13 -10.92 9.18
N GLY A 94 -5.22 -10.19 8.96
CA GLY A 94 -6.03 -9.56 10.02
C GLY A 94 -5.51 -8.22 10.56
N VAL A 95 -4.35 -7.74 10.10
CA VAL A 95 -3.77 -6.47 10.55
C VAL A 95 -3.97 -5.39 9.49
N SER A 96 -4.59 -4.27 9.87
CA SER A 96 -4.85 -3.14 8.96
C SER A 96 -3.68 -2.16 8.92
N LEU A 97 -3.09 -2.01 7.73
CA LEU A 97 -1.89 -1.23 7.47
C LEU A 97 -2.23 0.00 6.63
N ARG A 98 -1.67 1.16 6.99
CA ARG A 98 -1.65 2.34 6.13
C ARG A 98 -0.54 2.16 5.09
N THR A 99 -0.90 2.42 3.84
CA THR A 99 -0.01 2.27 2.68
C THR A 99 -0.04 3.55 1.87
N ALA A 100 1.07 3.92 1.25
CA ALA A 100 1.15 5.13 0.43
C ALA A 100 1.29 4.76 -1.05
N TRP A 101 0.47 5.43 -1.86
CA TRP A 101 0.38 5.27 -3.31
C TRP A 101 0.56 6.62 -3.99
N LEU A 102 1.07 6.61 -5.22
CA LEU A 102 1.19 7.79 -6.07
C LEU A 102 0.32 7.57 -7.30
N LEU A 103 -0.68 8.44 -7.47
CA LEU A 103 -1.47 8.54 -8.69
C LEU A 103 -0.76 9.51 -9.63
N SER A 104 -0.33 9.01 -10.77
CA SER A 104 0.29 9.80 -11.84
C SER A 104 -0.31 9.36 -13.18
N GLU A 105 -0.85 10.31 -13.93
CA GLU A 105 -1.50 10.05 -15.22
C GLU A 105 -2.57 8.94 -15.10
N ASP A 106 -2.29 7.77 -15.65
CA ASP A 106 -3.16 6.59 -15.68
C ASP A 106 -2.67 5.46 -14.76
N GLU A 107 -1.74 5.71 -13.84
CA GLU A 107 -1.17 4.70 -12.95
C GLU A 107 -1.26 5.08 -11.48
N LEU A 108 -1.72 4.13 -10.66
CA LEU A 108 -1.65 4.19 -9.21
C LEU A 108 -0.57 3.22 -8.71
N ARG A 109 0.60 3.74 -8.34
CA ARG A 109 1.76 2.95 -7.96
C ARG A 109 1.97 2.92 -6.45
N LEU A 110 2.16 1.73 -5.88
CA LEU A 110 2.55 1.58 -4.47
C LEU A 110 3.97 2.12 -4.28
N ILE A 111 4.11 3.17 -3.45
CA ILE A 111 5.42 3.75 -3.14
C ILE A 111 5.99 3.22 -1.83
N THR A 112 5.12 3.04 -0.82
CA THR A 112 5.49 2.56 0.53
C THR A 112 4.47 1.54 1.05
N PRO A 113 4.85 0.25 1.20
CA PRO A 113 3.95 -0.80 1.67
C PRO A 113 3.45 -0.67 3.11
N PHE A 114 4.12 0.15 3.93
CA PHE A 114 3.77 0.35 5.32
C PHE A 114 4.25 1.70 5.83
N THR A 115 3.30 2.57 6.18
CA THR A 115 3.54 3.87 6.84
C THR A 115 3.05 3.90 8.29
N GLY A 116 2.25 2.90 8.70
CA GLY A 116 1.74 2.77 10.07
C GLY A 116 0.53 1.82 10.12
N PHE A 117 -0.05 1.65 11.31
CA PHE A 117 -1.30 0.91 11.48
C PHE A 117 -2.51 1.83 11.23
N ALA A 118 -3.57 1.30 10.61
CA ALA A 118 -4.79 2.07 10.36
C ALA A 118 -5.67 2.19 11.61
N SER A 119 -5.61 1.20 12.51
CA SER A 119 -6.29 1.17 13.80
C SER A 119 -5.40 0.45 14.82
N SER A 120 -5.18 1.07 15.99
CA SER A 120 -4.48 0.44 17.12
C SER A 120 -5.40 -0.56 17.80
N THR A 121 -5.50 -1.76 17.25
CA THR A 121 -6.06 -2.89 18.02
C THR A 121 -5.25 -4.13 17.73
N LEU A 122 -3.97 -4.08 18.10
CA LEU A 122 -3.31 -5.28 18.60
C LEU A 122 -3.96 -5.52 19.96
N LYS A 123 -5.00 -6.37 20.02
CA LYS A 123 -5.38 -6.98 21.30
C LYS A 123 -4.14 -7.74 21.78
N GLY A 124 -3.70 -7.38 22.98
CA GLY A 124 -2.62 -8.07 23.69
C GLY A 124 -2.95 -9.52 24.01
#